data_AF-A0A2T4GDT2-F1
#
_entry.id   AF-A0A2T4GDT2-F1
#
_cell.length_a   1.000
_cell.length_b   1.000
_cell.length_c   1.000
_cell.angle_alpha   90.00
_cell.angle_beta   90.00
_cell.angle_gamma   90.00
#
_symmetry.space_group_name_H-M   'P 1'
#
loop_
_entity.id
_entity.type
_entity.pdbx_description
1 polymer ?
#
loop_
_entity_poly.entity_id
_entity_poly.type
_entity_poly.pdbx_seq_one_letter_code
_entity_poly.pdbx_strand_id
1 'polypeptide(L)'
;MANLICAIDPLCEIYVARVAEDAVGITPDRVTKGSKTELAYPVSLKGTDKSPIVLAACDEYGRALWGIEKDDYHYLLPGQNVAAGVIPFLKSNDTINGSSVATAVTAGICSLTLTCDRLANPGRSYNKSMEAGSRYAKVTKELDLMKSKAGSRHILLKKFGEIDTYGLGAGANPGPQEILNRHFR
;
A
#
# COMPACT_ATOMS: atom_id res chain seq x y z
N MET A 1 -5.36 7.57 8.93
CA MET A 1 -4.35 7.01 7.99
C MET A 1 -3.27 6.22 8.71
N ALA A 2 -2.52 6.81 9.65
CA ALA A 2 -1.51 6.08 10.42
C ALA A 2 -2.05 4.77 11.05
N ASN A 3 -3.23 4.82 11.67
CA ASN A 3 -3.89 3.63 12.22
C ASN A 3 -4.11 2.51 11.19
N LEU A 4 -4.45 2.85 9.94
CA LEU A 4 -4.64 1.85 8.88
C LEU A 4 -3.32 1.21 8.47
N ILE A 5 -2.24 2.01 8.40
CA ILE A 5 -0.89 1.51 8.12
C ILE A 5 -0.48 0.53 9.23
N CYS A 6 -0.64 0.93 10.50
CA CYS A 6 -0.29 0.09 11.65
C CYS A 6 -1.20 -1.14 11.80
N ALA A 7 -2.43 -1.11 11.31
CA ALA A 7 -3.29 -2.29 11.29
C ALA A 7 -2.77 -3.38 10.33
N ILE A 8 -2.00 -2.98 9.30
CA ILE A 8 -1.41 -3.90 8.32
C ILE A 8 0.01 -4.29 8.75
N ASP A 9 0.82 -3.33 9.18
CA ASP A 9 2.17 -3.55 9.71
C ASP A 9 2.29 -2.93 11.11
N PRO A 10 1.98 -3.69 12.18
CA PRO A 10 2.02 -3.18 13.55
C PRO A 10 3.41 -2.78 14.05
N LEU A 11 4.46 -3.24 13.36
CA LEU A 11 5.86 -2.99 13.74
C LEU A 11 6.50 -1.89 12.90
N CYS A 12 5.74 -1.23 12.02
CA CYS A 12 6.27 -0.12 11.26
C CYS A 12 6.56 1.10 12.15
N GLU A 13 7.67 1.79 11.88
CA GLU A 13 7.95 3.08 12.48
C GLU A 13 7.22 4.18 11.71
N ILE A 14 6.40 4.97 12.41
CA ILE A 14 5.66 6.09 11.81
C ILE A 14 6.40 7.39 12.06
N TYR A 15 6.72 8.09 10.97
CA TYR A 15 7.23 9.45 10.98
C TYR A 15 6.13 10.40 10.49
N VAL A 16 5.76 11.37 11.33
CA VAL A 16 4.68 12.32 11.01
C VAL A 16 5.27 13.61 10.46
N ALA A 17 5.10 13.83 9.15
CA ALA A 17 5.35 15.11 8.49
C ALA A 17 4.04 15.88 8.35
N ARG A 18 3.82 16.91 9.18
CA ARG A 18 2.61 17.74 9.10
C ARG A 18 2.74 18.74 7.96
N VAL A 19 1.93 18.57 6.92
CA VAL A 19 1.97 19.39 5.68
C VAL A 19 0.66 20.11 5.36
N ALA A 20 -0.39 19.83 6.14
CA ALA A 20 -1.67 20.53 6.11
C ALA A 20 -2.11 20.80 7.56
N GLU A 21 -2.53 22.03 7.85
CA GLU A 21 -2.99 22.44 9.17
C GLU A 21 -4.39 23.07 9.14
N ASP A 22 -4.70 23.90 8.14
CA ASP A 22 -5.96 24.69 8.03
C ASP A 22 -6.42 24.90 6.57
N ALA A 23 -7.48 25.72 6.36
CA ALA A 23 -8.21 26.01 5.12
C ALA A 23 -7.38 26.36 3.86
N VAL A 24 -6.10 26.72 4.02
CA VAL A 24 -5.16 27.00 2.93
C VAL A 24 -4.68 25.73 2.22
N GLY A 25 -4.95 24.55 2.79
CA GLY A 25 -4.69 23.26 2.14
C GLY A 25 -3.21 22.87 2.08
N ILE A 26 -2.91 21.95 1.15
CA ILE A 26 -1.56 21.40 0.90
C ILE A 26 -0.86 22.26 -0.16
N THR A 27 0.34 22.76 0.15
CA THR A 27 1.18 23.50 -0.82
C THR A 27 2.51 22.78 -1.07
N PRO A 28 3.13 22.91 -2.26
CA PRO A 28 4.41 22.27 -2.57
C PRO A 28 5.51 22.57 -1.54
N ASP A 29 5.64 23.84 -1.13
CA ASP A 29 6.63 24.29 -0.13
C ASP A 29 6.45 23.64 1.24
N ARG A 30 5.20 23.39 1.64
CA ARG A 30 4.91 22.70 2.90
C ARG A 30 5.28 21.23 2.81
N VAL A 31 5.00 20.61 1.66
CA VAL A 31 5.36 19.21 1.42
C VAL A 31 6.87 19.03 1.46
N THR A 32 7.65 19.83 0.72
CA THR A 32 9.12 19.73 0.69
C THR A 32 9.75 19.96 2.07
N LYS A 33 9.29 20.98 2.81
CA LYS A 33 9.74 21.25 4.18
C LYS A 33 9.42 20.10 5.14
N GLY A 34 8.20 19.58 5.09
CA GLY A 34 7.73 18.53 5.99
C GLY A 34 8.38 17.17 5.71
N SER A 35 8.56 16.79 4.44
CA SER A 35 9.19 15.53 4.05
C SER A 35 10.72 15.56 4.18
N LYS A 36 11.33 16.72 4.46
CA LYS A 36 12.78 16.94 4.39
C LYS A 36 13.35 16.49 3.03
N THR A 37 12.55 16.58 1.97
CA THR A 37 12.97 16.28 0.60
C THR A 37 13.03 17.55 -0.21
N GLU A 38 14.01 17.65 -1.11
CA GLU A 38 14.13 18.78 -2.03
C GLU A 38 12.92 18.91 -2.97
N LEU A 39 12.20 17.80 -3.22
CA LEU A 39 11.05 17.73 -4.12
C LEU A 39 9.86 17.02 -3.47
N ALA A 40 8.66 17.57 -3.70
CA ALA A 40 7.39 16.91 -3.46
C ALA A 40 7.02 16.07 -4.70
N TYR A 41 6.49 14.86 -4.50
CA TYR A 41 6.12 13.93 -5.57
C TYR A 41 4.58 13.77 -5.63
N PRO A 42 3.84 14.76 -6.14
CA PRO A 42 2.39 14.68 -6.24
C PRO A 42 1.97 13.64 -7.28
N VAL A 43 0.72 13.18 -7.19
CA VAL A 43 0.12 12.22 -8.12
C VAL A 43 0.17 12.66 -9.58
N SER A 44 0.18 13.98 -9.83
CA SER A 44 0.27 14.58 -11.16
C SER A 44 1.66 14.53 -11.79
N LEU A 45 2.69 14.12 -11.04
CA LEU A 45 4.04 13.98 -11.55
C LEU A 45 4.14 12.74 -12.45
N LYS A 46 3.93 12.93 -13.76
CA LYS A 46 4.10 11.89 -14.80
C LYS A 46 5.45 12.05 -15.52
N GLY A 47 6.09 10.94 -15.92
CA GLY A 47 7.17 10.95 -16.91
C GLY A 47 8.59 11.20 -16.40
N THR A 48 8.87 11.02 -15.10
CA THR A 48 10.24 11.04 -14.56
C THR A 48 10.67 9.64 -14.10
N ASP A 49 11.98 9.40 -14.00
CA ASP A 49 12.58 8.21 -13.36
C ASP A 49 12.23 8.06 -11.86
N LYS A 50 11.34 8.91 -11.33
CA LYS A 50 10.85 8.95 -9.96
C LYS A 50 9.33 9.15 -9.91
N SER A 51 8.61 8.47 -10.80
CA SER A 51 7.15 8.56 -10.85
C SER A 51 6.52 7.84 -9.64
N PRO A 52 5.56 8.46 -8.93
CA PRO A 52 4.91 7.85 -7.78
C PRO A 52 3.97 6.71 -8.22
N ILE A 53 3.75 5.75 -7.32
CA ILE A 53 2.69 4.76 -7.49
C ILE A 53 1.34 5.46 -7.27
N VAL A 54 0.67 5.80 -8.37
CA VAL A 54 -0.70 6.34 -8.37
C VAL A 54 -1.74 5.28 -8.02
N LEU A 55 -2.58 5.61 -7.04
CA LEU A 55 -3.61 4.72 -6.48
C LEU A 55 -4.99 5.36 -6.61
N ALA A 56 -5.97 4.58 -7.05
CA ALA A 56 -7.38 4.93 -7.01
C ALA A 56 -8.11 4.09 -5.95
N ALA A 57 -9.23 4.61 -5.45
CA ALA A 57 -10.09 3.90 -4.52
C ALA A 57 -11.32 3.32 -5.22
N CYS A 58 -11.76 2.14 -4.80
CA CYS A 58 -12.97 1.49 -5.25
C CYS A 58 -13.90 1.07 -4.11
N ASP A 59 -15.11 0.71 -4.49
CA ASP A 59 -16.07 -0.05 -3.69
C ASP A 59 -15.67 -1.53 -3.53
N GLU A 60 -16.44 -2.28 -2.75
CA GLU A 60 -16.22 -3.72 -2.51
C GLU A 60 -16.34 -4.59 -3.79
N TYR A 61 -17.02 -4.08 -4.83
CA TYR A 61 -17.20 -4.74 -6.12
C TYR A 61 -16.12 -4.36 -7.14
N GLY A 62 -15.19 -3.49 -6.77
CA GLY A 62 -14.11 -3.03 -7.63
C GLY A 62 -14.48 -1.93 -8.61
N ARG A 63 -15.58 -1.20 -8.38
CA ARG A 63 -15.93 0.01 -9.13
C ARG A 63 -15.24 1.22 -8.52
N ALA A 64 -14.61 2.05 -9.35
CA ALA A 64 -13.93 3.25 -8.87
C ALA A 64 -14.93 4.22 -8.22
N LEU A 65 -14.53 4.81 -7.08
CA LEU A 65 -15.36 5.72 -6.28
C LEU A 65 -15.63 7.06 -6.97
N TRP A 66 -14.68 7.49 -7.81
CA TRP A 66 -14.73 8.73 -8.58
C TRP A 66 -14.55 8.31 -10.03
N GLY A 67 -15.19 9.01 -10.98
CA GLY A 67 -15.13 8.73 -12.43
C GLY A 67 -13.74 8.96 -13.03
N ILE A 68 -12.73 8.31 -12.47
CA ILE A 68 -11.33 8.36 -12.85
C ILE A 68 -11.15 7.43 -14.03
N GLU A 69 -10.49 7.93 -15.08
CA GLU A 69 -10.19 7.12 -16.24
C GLU A 69 -9.22 5.99 -15.87
N LYS A 70 -9.39 4.84 -16.53
CA LYS A 70 -8.63 3.63 -16.22
C LYS A 70 -7.11 3.88 -16.30
N ASP A 71 -6.66 4.81 -17.14
CA ASP A 71 -5.26 5.10 -17.40
C ASP A 71 -4.60 6.09 -16.44
N ASP A 72 -5.36 6.68 -15.51
CA ASP A 72 -4.84 7.65 -14.55
C ASP A 72 -4.28 7.05 -13.27
N TYR A 73 -4.37 5.73 -13.08
CA TYR A 73 -3.88 5.05 -11.88
C TYR A 73 -3.21 3.71 -12.18
N HIS A 74 -2.22 3.32 -11.37
CA HIS A 74 -1.56 2.02 -11.49
C HIS A 74 -2.38 0.91 -10.84
N TYR A 75 -2.93 1.19 -9.65
CA TYR A 75 -3.68 0.21 -8.87
C TYR A 75 -4.97 0.80 -8.32
N LEU A 76 -5.97 -0.06 -8.18
CA LEU A 76 -7.28 0.22 -7.65
C LEU A 76 -7.48 -0.63 -6.39
N LEU A 77 -7.71 0.01 -5.24
CA LEU A 77 -7.86 -0.67 -3.96
C LEU A 77 -9.17 -0.30 -3.26
N PRO A 78 -9.74 -1.21 -2.45
CA PRO A 78 -10.88 -0.88 -1.61
C PRO A 78 -10.59 0.34 -0.75
N GLY A 79 -11.44 1.36 -0.90
CA GLY A 79 -11.33 2.61 -0.14
C GLY A 79 -12.69 3.23 0.16
N GLN A 80 -13.77 2.47 0.00
CA GLN A 80 -15.12 2.84 0.43
C GLN A 80 -15.49 2.06 1.71
N ASN A 81 -16.20 2.71 2.62
CA ASN A 81 -16.72 2.19 3.88
C ASN A 81 -15.65 1.51 4.73
N VAL A 82 -14.42 2.03 4.74
CA VAL A 82 -13.33 1.45 5.53
C VAL A 82 -13.44 1.94 6.97
N ALA A 83 -13.52 1.02 7.92
CA ALA A 83 -13.62 1.35 9.33
C ALA A 83 -12.39 2.14 9.80
N ALA A 84 -12.61 3.35 10.32
CA ALA A 84 -11.56 4.25 10.80
C ALA A 84 -11.25 4.06 12.30
N GLY A 85 -11.96 3.13 12.94
CA GLY A 85 -11.98 2.89 14.37
C GLY A 85 -10.62 2.83 15.05
N VAL A 86 -10.38 3.84 15.88
CA VAL A 86 -9.36 3.85 16.91
C VAL A 86 -9.85 2.88 17.99
N ILE A 87 -9.19 1.73 18.13
CA ILE A 87 -9.15 0.79 19.27
C ILE A 87 -9.15 -0.64 18.70
N PRO A 88 -8.03 -1.40 18.82
CA PRO A 88 -8.10 -2.83 18.61
C PRO A 88 -9.19 -3.36 19.56
N PHE A 89 -10.09 -4.22 19.06
CA PHE A 89 -11.23 -4.84 19.78
C PHE A 89 -12.61 -4.15 19.74
N LEU A 90 -12.78 -2.93 19.20
CA LEU A 90 -14.12 -2.31 19.06
C LEU A 90 -14.53 -2.13 17.59
N LYS A 91 -15.70 -2.67 17.20
CA LYS A 91 -16.35 -2.31 15.93
C LYS A 91 -16.65 -0.81 15.96
N SER A 92 -15.96 -0.05 15.13
CA SER A 92 -16.23 1.38 14.95
C SER A 92 -17.37 1.58 13.97
N ASN A 93 -18.30 2.47 14.32
CA ASN A 93 -19.34 2.96 13.41
C ASN A 93 -18.81 4.02 12.43
N ASP A 94 -17.62 4.58 12.69
CA ASP A 94 -17.01 5.56 11.80
C ASP A 94 -16.30 4.88 10.64
N THR A 95 -16.77 5.16 9.44
CA THR A 95 -16.16 4.74 8.18
C THR A 95 -15.63 5.92 7.40
N ILE A 96 -14.49 5.74 6.74
CA ILE A 96 -13.87 6.74 5.88
C ILE A 96 -13.80 6.24 4.44
N ASN A 97 -13.89 7.20 3.51
CA ASN A 97 -13.87 6.98 2.07
C ASN A 97 -12.72 7.75 1.42
N GLY A 98 -12.13 7.20 0.37
CA GLY A 98 -11.33 7.93 -0.59
C GLY A 98 -9.97 7.33 -0.92
N SER A 99 -9.29 7.93 -1.90
CA SER A 99 -7.96 7.51 -2.35
C SER A 99 -6.91 7.58 -1.24
N SER A 100 -7.06 8.48 -0.26
CA SER A 100 -6.18 8.51 0.91
C SER A 100 -6.22 7.23 1.73
N VAL A 101 -7.39 6.57 1.79
CA VAL A 101 -7.56 5.27 2.45
C VAL A 101 -6.80 4.19 1.68
N ALA A 102 -7.01 4.13 0.35
CA ALA A 102 -6.27 3.23 -0.53
C ALA A 102 -4.75 3.44 -0.40
N THR A 103 -4.29 4.70 -0.34
CA THR A 103 -2.88 5.03 -0.12
C THR A 103 -2.36 4.52 1.21
N ALA A 104 -3.10 4.69 2.31
CA ALA A 104 -2.69 4.18 3.61
C ALA A 104 -2.61 2.65 3.63
N VAL A 105 -3.58 1.97 3.02
CA VAL A 105 -3.59 0.50 2.91
C VAL A 105 -2.40 0.02 2.09
N THR A 106 -2.16 0.60 0.91
CA THR A 106 -1.00 0.25 0.08
C THR A 106 0.32 0.56 0.78
N ALA A 107 0.44 1.67 1.51
CA ALA A 107 1.64 1.99 2.28
C ALA A 107 1.93 0.93 3.36
N GLY A 108 0.90 0.46 4.06
CA GLY A 108 1.01 -0.66 5.01
C GLY A 108 1.48 -1.94 4.33
N ILE A 109 0.89 -2.30 3.19
CA ILE A 109 1.30 -3.49 2.41
C ILE A 109 2.75 -3.36 1.97
N CYS A 110 3.15 -2.22 1.39
CA CYS A 110 4.52 -1.97 0.96
C CYS A 110 5.52 -2.09 2.13
N SER A 111 5.16 -1.59 3.32
CA SER A 111 5.97 -1.75 4.53
C SER A 111 6.12 -3.24 4.88
N LEU A 112 5.00 -3.96 4.96
CA LEU A 112 4.97 -5.38 5.28
C LEU A 112 5.75 -6.22 4.26
N THR A 113 5.61 -5.97 2.96
CA THR A 113 6.38 -6.61 1.88
C THR A 113 7.87 -6.49 2.12
N LEU A 114 8.35 -5.28 2.44
CA LEU A 114 9.77 -5.03 2.67
C LEU A 114 10.27 -5.67 3.98
N THR A 115 9.43 -5.68 5.01
CA THR A 115 9.72 -6.39 6.27
C THR A 115 9.84 -7.89 6.02
N CYS A 116 8.90 -8.51 5.30
CA CYS A 116 8.93 -9.91 4.93
C CYS A 116 10.17 -10.25 4.08
N ASP A 117 10.49 -9.43 3.07
CA ASP A 117 11.67 -9.66 2.23
C ASP A 117 12.98 -9.62 3.03
N ARG A 118 13.11 -8.69 3.98
CA ARG A 118 14.28 -8.59 4.87
C ARG A 118 14.38 -9.74 5.86
N LEU A 119 13.25 -10.20 6.40
CA LEU A 119 13.22 -11.35 7.30
C LEU A 119 13.60 -12.65 6.57
N ALA A 120 13.11 -12.82 5.34
CA ALA A 120 13.46 -13.97 4.50
C ALA A 120 14.91 -13.90 3.98
N ASN A 121 15.45 -12.69 3.79
CA ASN A 121 16.78 -12.43 3.24
C ASN A 121 17.60 -11.46 4.12
N PRO A 122 18.09 -11.91 5.29
CA PRO A 122 18.90 -11.08 6.17
C PRO A 122 20.14 -10.53 5.46
N GLY A 123 20.42 -9.24 5.61
CA GLY A 123 21.59 -8.58 5.02
C GLY A 123 21.45 -8.20 3.54
N ARG A 124 20.29 -8.43 2.90
CA ARG A 124 20.04 -7.97 1.53
C ARG A 124 20.12 -6.44 1.45
N SER A 125 21.02 -5.96 0.59
CA SER A 125 21.08 -4.54 0.20
C SER A 125 20.17 -4.29 -1.00
N TYR A 126 19.52 -3.12 -1.04
CA TYR A 126 18.66 -2.74 -2.14
C TYR A 126 19.31 -1.61 -2.95
N ASN A 127 19.15 -1.68 -4.26
CA ASN A 127 19.48 -0.57 -5.14
C ASN A 127 18.63 0.66 -4.80
N LYS A 128 19.25 1.84 -4.88
CA LYS A 128 18.58 3.13 -4.65
C LYS A 128 17.73 3.59 -5.86
N SER A 129 17.94 2.98 -7.02
CA SER A 129 17.17 3.23 -8.25
C SER A 129 15.79 2.55 -8.21
N MET A 130 15.00 2.68 -9.27
CA MET A 130 13.72 1.95 -9.45
C MET A 130 13.89 0.65 -10.25
N GLU A 131 15.13 0.23 -10.51
CA GLU A 131 15.47 -0.91 -11.35
C GLU A 131 15.25 -2.26 -10.64
N ALA A 132 15.51 -3.36 -11.35
CA ALA A 132 15.53 -4.69 -10.77
C ALA A 132 16.44 -4.76 -9.53
N GLY A 133 15.95 -5.40 -8.47
CA GLY A 133 16.66 -5.47 -7.18
C GLY A 133 16.48 -4.25 -6.28
N SER A 134 15.73 -3.23 -6.70
CA SER A 134 15.33 -2.12 -5.83
C SER A 134 14.14 -2.48 -4.91
N ARG A 135 13.95 -1.68 -3.85
CA ARG A 135 12.73 -1.74 -3.03
C ARG A 135 11.48 -1.49 -3.87
N TYR A 136 11.57 -0.57 -4.84
CA TYR A 136 10.47 -0.24 -5.73
C TYR A 136 10.04 -1.45 -6.56
N ALA A 137 10.99 -2.12 -7.23
CA ALA A 137 10.70 -3.30 -8.02
C ALA A 137 10.09 -4.43 -7.17
N LYS A 138 10.55 -4.60 -5.92
CA LYS A 138 10.00 -5.62 -5.01
C LYS A 138 8.54 -5.34 -4.64
N VAL A 139 8.21 -4.12 -4.23
CA VAL A 139 6.82 -3.79 -3.86
C VAL A 139 5.90 -3.82 -5.07
N THR A 140 6.34 -3.36 -6.23
CA THR A 140 5.56 -3.42 -7.49
C THR A 140 5.30 -4.86 -7.90
N LYS A 141 6.31 -5.75 -7.81
CA LYS A 141 6.12 -7.18 -8.04
C LYS A 141 5.05 -7.77 -7.12
N GLU A 142 5.09 -7.43 -5.83
CA GLU A 142 4.09 -7.93 -4.87
C GLU A 142 2.68 -7.42 -5.21
N LEU A 143 2.52 -6.11 -5.45
CA LEU A 143 1.24 -5.53 -5.83
C LEU A 143 0.69 -6.13 -7.13
N ASP A 144 1.55 -6.49 -8.07
CA ASP A 144 1.17 -7.15 -9.31
C ASP A 144 0.66 -8.58 -9.09
N LEU A 145 1.26 -9.34 -8.18
CA LEU A 145 0.77 -10.68 -7.79
C LEU A 145 -0.59 -10.60 -7.10
N MET A 146 -0.87 -9.49 -6.40
CA MET A 146 -2.14 -9.27 -5.73
C MET A 146 -3.28 -8.82 -6.65
N LYS A 147 -3.04 -8.64 -7.96
CA LYS A 147 -4.09 -8.28 -8.93
C LYS A 147 -5.19 -9.34 -8.99
N SER A 148 -6.44 -8.90 -9.16
CA SER A 148 -7.60 -9.81 -9.19
C SER A 148 -7.53 -10.83 -10.34
N LYS A 149 -7.08 -10.38 -11.52
CA LYS A 149 -6.84 -11.19 -12.72
C LYS A 149 -5.77 -10.53 -13.60
N ALA A 150 -5.22 -11.28 -14.56
CA ALA A 150 -4.32 -10.73 -15.57
C ALA A 150 -4.96 -9.52 -16.28
N GLY A 151 -4.21 -8.44 -16.44
CA GLY A 151 -4.67 -7.17 -17.03
C GLY A 151 -5.62 -6.33 -16.14
N SER A 152 -5.97 -6.79 -14.94
CA SER A 152 -6.69 -5.99 -13.94
C SER A 152 -5.73 -5.06 -13.19
N ARG A 153 -6.24 -3.89 -12.81
CA ARG A 153 -5.56 -2.98 -11.86
C ARG A 153 -6.13 -3.10 -10.45
N HIS A 154 -7.20 -3.87 -10.25
CA HIS A 154 -7.82 -4.10 -8.95
C HIS A 154 -6.98 -5.06 -8.11
N ILE A 155 -6.56 -4.62 -6.93
CA ILE A 155 -5.78 -5.41 -5.97
C ILE A 155 -6.73 -6.08 -4.97
N LEU A 156 -6.49 -7.36 -4.69
CA LEU A 156 -7.17 -8.13 -3.66
C LEU A 156 -6.23 -8.35 -2.48
N LEU A 157 -6.56 -7.79 -1.32
CA LEU A 157 -5.71 -7.88 -0.12
C LEU A 157 -5.45 -9.34 0.32
N LYS A 158 -6.43 -10.22 0.14
CA LYS A 158 -6.31 -11.66 0.46
C LYS A 158 -5.25 -12.42 -0.34
N LYS A 159 -4.79 -11.86 -1.46
CA LYS A 159 -3.74 -12.47 -2.31
C LYS A 159 -2.32 -12.18 -1.82
N PHE A 160 -2.16 -11.31 -0.82
CA PHE A 160 -0.84 -11.03 -0.24
C PHE A 160 -0.21 -12.33 0.25
N GLY A 161 1.04 -12.61 -0.16
CA GLY A 161 1.72 -13.86 0.22
C GLY A 161 0.96 -15.13 -0.17
N GLU A 162 0.11 -15.05 -1.21
CA GLU A 162 -0.75 -16.13 -1.70
C GLU A 162 -1.69 -16.73 -0.65
N ILE A 163 -2.02 -15.99 0.42
CA ILE A 163 -2.82 -16.49 1.55
C ILE A 163 -4.16 -17.09 1.11
N ASP A 164 -4.78 -16.56 0.06
CA ASP A 164 -6.04 -17.08 -0.49
C ASP A 164 -5.93 -18.47 -1.15
N THR A 165 -4.73 -18.93 -1.48
CA THR A 165 -4.48 -20.27 -2.02
C THR A 165 -4.36 -21.33 -0.93
N TYR A 166 -4.06 -20.92 0.30
CA TYR A 166 -3.94 -21.83 1.43
C TYR A 166 -5.33 -22.09 2.03
N GLY A 167 -5.97 -23.14 1.52
CA GLY A 167 -7.34 -23.50 1.93
C GLY A 167 -8.05 -24.50 1.03
N LEU A 168 -7.44 -24.92 -0.09
CA LEU A 168 -8.01 -25.95 -0.96
C LEU A 168 -7.59 -27.39 -0.59
N GLY A 169 -6.80 -27.56 0.48
CA GLY A 169 -6.46 -28.85 1.07
C GLY A 169 -6.29 -28.75 2.58
N ALA A 170 -7.20 -29.38 3.33
CA ALA A 170 -7.12 -29.67 4.76
C ALA A 170 -6.53 -28.59 5.69
N GLY A 171 -7.30 -27.53 5.96
CA GLY A 171 -7.44 -26.94 7.31
C GLY A 171 -6.27 -26.20 7.97
N ALA A 172 -5.10 -26.04 7.34
CA ALA A 172 -4.00 -25.27 7.92
C ALA A 172 -3.85 -23.90 7.24
N ASN A 173 -4.13 -22.82 8.00
CA ASN A 173 -3.60 -21.51 7.64
C ASN A 173 -2.07 -21.59 7.71
N PRO A 174 -1.34 -21.13 6.67
CA PRO A 174 0.10 -21.23 6.65
C PRO A 174 0.68 -20.41 7.78
N GLY A 175 1.65 -20.99 8.49
CA GLY A 175 2.40 -20.25 9.50
C GLY A 175 3.15 -19.08 8.84
N PRO A 176 3.43 -18.00 9.58
CA PRO A 176 4.22 -16.87 9.06
C PRO A 176 5.55 -17.30 8.42
N GLN A 177 6.21 -18.30 8.98
CA GLN A 177 7.48 -18.83 8.46
C GLN A 177 7.32 -19.53 7.11
N GLU A 178 6.19 -20.20 6.86
CA GLU A 178 5.91 -20.87 5.60
C GLU A 178 5.70 -19.85 4.48
N ILE A 179 4.93 -18.79 4.75
CA ILE A 179 4.72 -17.66 3.83
C ILE A 179 6.06 -17.01 3.48
N LEU A 180 6.89 -16.71 4.49
CA LEU A 180 8.22 -16.13 4.27
C LEU A 180 9.09 -17.01 3.36
N ASN A 181 9.12 -18.31 3.64
CA ASN A 181 9.96 -19.26 2.90
C ASN A 181 9.49 -19.50 1.46
N ARG A 182 8.17 -19.55 1.21
CA ARG A 182 7.62 -19.79 -0.13
C ARG A 182 7.63 -18.56 -1.02
N HIS A 183 7.31 -17.40 -0.45
CA HIS A 183 6.96 -16.21 -1.25
C HIS A 183 8.05 -15.13 -1.25
N PHE A 184 8.81 -15.02 -0.16
CA PHE A 184 9.76 -13.92 0.02
C PHE A 184 11.23 -14.33 -0.05
N ARG A 185 11.54 -15.62 0.02
CA ARG A 185 12.91 -16.15 -0.03
C ARG A 185 13.48 -16.20 -1.44
#